data_AF-A0A8J4YV87-F1
#
_entry.id   AF-A0A8J4YV87-F1
#
_cell.length_a   1.000
_cell.length_b   1.000
_cell.length_c   1.000
_cell.angle_alpha   90.00
_cell.angle_beta   90.00
_cell.angle_gamma   90.00
#
_symmetry.space_group_name_H-M   'P 1'
#
loop_
_entity.id
_entity.type
_entity.pdbx_description
1 polymer ?
#
loop_
_entity_poly.entity_id
_entity_poly.type
_entity_poly.pdbx_seq_one_letter_code
_entity_poly.pdbx_strand_id
1 'polypeptide(L)'
;MIHFSQVRFRCRAPALTQPQAQQVDLTLAALGSVSVSSGITPVTSNPAKAKKTTQQKIASYTYVDKMTDTQTEEAQMQLAKAIYASGCPLSMVDNKLWAKFFKTLRPSFKIPSRDSISNNLLERVYQECSATVEPEEERQEPQDLE
;
A
#
# COMPACT_ATOMS: atom_id res chain seq x y z
N MET A 1 23.91 -7.37 19.68
CA MET A 1 24.05 -6.45 18.50
C MET A 1 24.14 -7.31 17.26
N ILE A 2 23.03 -7.47 16.52
CA ILE A 2 23.00 -8.30 15.31
C ILE A 2 23.51 -7.46 14.14
N HIS A 3 24.65 -7.86 13.57
CA HIS A 3 25.36 -7.13 12.52
C HIS A 3 24.70 -7.44 11.16
N PHE A 4 23.79 -6.57 10.71
CA PHE A 4 23.17 -6.69 9.39
C PHE A 4 24.15 -6.29 8.28
N SER A 5 24.61 -7.27 7.50
CA SER A 5 25.40 -7.02 6.28
C SER A 5 24.55 -6.31 5.23
N GLN A 6 24.91 -5.07 4.90
CA GLN A 6 24.25 -4.25 3.88
C GLN A 6 24.57 -4.75 2.47
N VAL A 7 23.64 -5.47 1.85
CA VAL A 7 23.69 -5.75 0.41
C VAL A 7 23.24 -4.49 -0.34
N ARG A 8 24.20 -3.74 -0.90
CA ARG A 8 23.91 -2.58 -1.77
C ARG A 8 23.47 -3.07 -3.15
N PHE A 9 22.19 -2.94 -3.47
CA PHE A 9 21.72 -2.99 -4.85
C PHE A 9 22.19 -1.74 -5.60
N ARG A 10 23.23 -1.86 -6.43
CA ARG A 10 23.63 -0.81 -7.37
C ARG A 10 22.66 -0.81 -8.55
N CYS A 11 21.66 0.06 -8.53
CA CYS A 11 20.90 0.38 -9.72
C CYS A 11 21.82 1.09 -10.73
N ARG A 12 22.17 0.40 -11.81
CA ARG A 12 22.88 0.97 -12.95
C ARG A 12 21.85 1.69 -13.83
N ALA A 13 21.77 3.02 -13.72
CA ALA A 13 20.94 3.84 -14.60
C ALA A 13 21.61 3.95 -16.00
N PRO A 14 20.88 3.76 -17.11
CA PRO A 14 21.37 4.14 -18.43
C PRO A 14 21.27 5.66 -18.61
N ALA A 15 22.34 6.24 -19.14
CA ALA A 15 22.41 7.65 -19.50
C ALA A 15 21.46 7.96 -20.67
N LEU A 16 20.56 8.93 -20.49
CA LEU A 16 19.78 9.51 -21.58
C LEU A 16 20.17 10.97 -21.78
N THR A 17 20.74 11.18 -22.95
CA THR A 17 21.18 12.42 -23.59
C THR A 17 19.99 13.37 -23.80
N GLN A 18 20.19 14.64 -23.46
CA GLN A 18 19.30 15.77 -23.80
C GLN A 18 19.21 15.99 -25.32
N PRO A 19 18.12 16.59 -25.80
CA PRO A 19 18.28 17.83 -26.55
C PRO A 19 17.34 18.96 -26.10
N GLN A 20 17.79 20.18 -26.41
CA GLN A 20 17.22 21.50 -26.07
C GLN A 20 16.06 21.95 -26.98
N ALA A 21 15.41 23.05 -26.56
CA ALA A 21 14.57 24.01 -27.31
C ALA A 21 13.18 23.50 -27.74
N GLN A 22 12.08 24.26 -27.68
CA GLN A 22 11.89 25.70 -27.93
C GLN A 22 10.54 26.15 -27.31
N GLN A 23 10.52 27.39 -26.84
CA GLN A 23 9.35 28.14 -26.38
C GLN A 23 8.56 28.70 -27.57
N VAL A 24 7.23 28.62 -27.54
CA VAL A 24 6.34 29.48 -28.34
C VAL A 24 5.23 30.03 -27.46
N ASP A 25 5.25 31.35 -27.31
CA ASP A 25 4.20 32.19 -26.77
C ASP A 25 3.12 32.39 -27.86
N LEU A 26 1.84 32.38 -27.52
CA LEU A 26 0.80 32.96 -28.38
C LEU A 26 -0.45 33.37 -27.55
N THR A 27 -0.44 34.64 -27.12
CA THR A 27 -1.49 35.68 -27.18
C THR A 27 -2.99 35.42 -26.90
N LEU A 28 -3.54 36.42 -26.19
CA LEU A 28 -4.87 36.74 -25.69
C LEU A 28 -5.97 37.08 -26.74
N ALA A 29 -7.23 36.95 -26.29
CA ALA A 29 -8.47 37.65 -26.70
C ALA A 29 -9.44 36.92 -27.65
N ALA A 30 -10.71 36.78 -27.22
CA ALA A 30 -11.86 37.43 -27.88
C ALA A 30 -13.20 37.06 -27.22
N LEU A 31 -14.08 38.06 -27.16
CA LEU A 31 -15.49 38.05 -26.76
C LEU A 31 -16.35 37.34 -27.82
N GLY A 32 -17.50 36.78 -27.42
CA GLY A 32 -18.48 36.29 -28.39
C GLY A 32 -19.74 35.69 -27.77
N SER A 33 -20.66 36.55 -27.34
CA SER A 33 -22.06 36.20 -27.10
C SER A 33 -22.77 35.95 -28.43
N VAL A 34 -23.53 34.85 -28.56
CA VAL A 34 -24.61 34.75 -29.55
C VAL A 34 -25.86 34.14 -28.92
N SER A 35 -26.90 34.97 -28.88
CA SER A 35 -28.28 34.59 -28.61
C SER A 35 -28.86 33.88 -29.82
N VAL A 36 -29.62 32.81 -29.59
CA VAL A 36 -30.65 32.33 -30.52
C VAL A 36 -31.94 32.07 -29.76
N SER A 37 -32.91 32.92 -30.02
CA SER A 37 -34.30 32.82 -29.61
C SER A 37 -35.12 32.19 -30.73
N SER A 38 -36.01 31.27 -30.40
CA SER A 38 -37.26 31.02 -31.12
C SER A 38 -38.20 30.24 -30.22
N GLY A 39 -39.31 30.89 -29.88
CA GLY A 39 -40.33 30.38 -28.97
C GLY A 39 -41.46 29.66 -29.69
N ILE A 40 -42.17 28.83 -28.95
CA ILE A 40 -43.58 28.46 -29.18
C ILE A 40 -44.20 28.19 -27.80
N THR A 41 -45.21 28.98 -27.41
CA THR A 41 -46.24 28.64 -26.41
C THR A 41 -47.60 28.75 -27.11
N PRO A 42 -48.76 28.35 -26.53
CA PRO A 42 -49.08 27.63 -25.29
C PRO A 42 -49.91 26.34 -25.59
N VAL A 43 -50.36 25.49 -24.66
CA VAL A 43 -51.65 25.60 -23.93
C VAL A 43 -51.87 24.44 -22.94
N THR A 44 -52.76 24.69 -21.98
CA THR A 44 -53.66 23.74 -21.28
C THR A 44 -53.14 23.01 -20.04
N SER A 45 -53.42 23.67 -18.90
CA SER A 45 -53.85 23.15 -17.59
C SER A 45 -53.79 21.63 -17.31
N ASN A 46 -52.92 21.25 -16.36
CA ASN A 46 -53.31 20.47 -15.17
C ASN A 46 -52.14 20.33 -14.18
N PRO A 47 -52.28 20.66 -12.88
CA PRO A 47 -51.30 20.30 -11.86
C PRO A 47 -51.55 18.88 -11.36
N ALA A 48 -51.26 17.87 -12.18
CA ALA A 48 -51.11 16.51 -11.66
C ALA A 48 -49.72 16.42 -11.01
N LYS A 49 -49.68 16.26 -9.68
CA LYS A 49 -48.46 16.03 -8.91
C LYS A 49 -47.77 14.75 -9.40
N ALA A 50 -46.93 14.87 -10.42
CA ALA A 50 -46.04 13.81 -10.85
C ALA A 50 -45.03 13.57 -9.73
N LYS A 51 -45.14 12.40 -9.07
CA LYS A 51 -44.17 11.93 -8.10
C LYS A 51 -42.83 11.84 -8.83
N LYS A 52 -41.89 12.71 -8.47
CA LYS A 52 -40.51 12.61 -8.96
C LYS A 52 -39.96 11.29 -8.42
N THR A 53 -39.87 10.28 -9.27
CA THR A 53 -39.11 9.07 -8.98
C THR A 53 -37.67 9.48 -8.79
N THR A 54 -37.22 9.57 -7.53
CA THR A 54 -35.83 9.78 -7.20
C THR A 54 -35.05 8.59 -7.73
N GLN A 55 -34.37 8.78 -8.87
CA GLN A 55 -33.38 7.82 -9.34
C GLN A 55 -32.33 7.66 -8.24
N GLN A 56 -32.18 6.45 -7.70
CA GLN A 56 -31.09 6.16 -6.80
C GLN A 56 -29.80 6.12 -7.62
N LYS A 57 -28.90 7.06 -7.34
CA LYS A 57 -27.56 7.10 -7.92
C LYS A 57 -26.87 5.79 -7.61
N ILE A 58 -26.62 4.97 -8.63
CA ILE A 58 -25.75 3.80 -8.52
C ILE A 58 -24.38 4.37 -8.14
N ALA A 59 -24.00 4.20 -6.87
CA ALA A 59 -22.63 4.43 -6.45
C ALA A 59 -21.77 3.48 -7.29
N SER A 60 -20.77 4.02 -8.01
CA SER A 60 -19.75 3.21 -8.66
C SER A 60 -19.27 2.20 -7.61
N TYR A 61 -19.37 0.91 -7.92
CA TYR A 61 -19.08 -0.19 -7.01
C TYR A 61 -17.57 -0.25 -6.72
N THR A 62 -17.03 0.73 -6.00
CA THR A 62 -15.69 0.62 -5.46
C THR A 62 -15.78 -0.43 -4.37
N TYR A 63 -15.34 -1.65 -4.67
CA TYR A 63 -15.21 -2.71 -3.67
C TYR A 63 -14.38 -2.16 -2.51
N VAL A 64 -15.04 -1.93 -1.36
CA VAL A 64 -14.38 -1.44 -0.17
C VAL A 64 -13.77 -2.64 0.52
N ASP A 65 -12.47 -2.85 0.29
CA ASP A 65 -11.69 -3.86 0.99
C ASP A 65 -11.74 -3.59 2.50
N LYS A 66 -11.96 -4.63 3.29
CA LYS A 66 -11.96 -4.58 4.76
C LYS A 66 -11.04 -5.65 5.29
N MET A 67 -10.39 -5.37 6.40
CA MET A 67 -9.48 -6.29 7.06
C MET A 67 -9.82 -6.29 8.55
N THR A 68 -9.94 -7.47 9.16
CA THR A 68 -10.06 -7.58 10.60
C THR A 68 -8.70 -7.36 11.25
N ASP A 69 -8.70 -7.01 12.54
CA ASP A 69 -7.44 -6.80 13.28
C ASP A 69 -6.60 -8.09 13.29
N THR A 70 -7.25 -9.25 13.45
CA THR A 70 -6.60 -10.57 13.40
C THR A 70 -5.87 -10.82 12.08
N GLN A 71 -6.54 -10.58 10.94
CA GLN A 71 -5.92 -10.74 9.62
C GLN A 71 -4.75 -9.77 9.45
N THR A 72 -4.87 -8.55 9.99
CA THR A 72 -3.81 -7.54 9.91
C THR A 72 -2.59 -7.99 10.68
N GLU A 73 -2.77 -8.50 11.90
CA GLU A 73 -1.69 -9.06 12.71
C GLU A 73 -1.02 -10.27 12.04
N GLU A 74 -1.79 -11.18 11.46
CA GLU A 74 -1.28 -12.33 10.70
C GLU A 74 -0.42 -11.86 9.50
N ALA A 75 -0.91 -10.89 8.73
CA ALA A 75 -0.17 -10.35 7.60
C ALA A 75 1.12 -9.63 8.04
N GLN A 76 1.09 -8.92 9.17
CA GLN A 76 2.27 -8.29 9.76
C GLN A 76 3.29 -9.34 10.26
N MET A 77 2.81 -10.44 10.84
CA MET A 77 3.65 -11.56 11.25
C MET A 77 4.34 -12.21 10.05
N GLN A 78 3.61 -12.46 8.96
CA GLN A 78 4.17 -13.00 7.72
C GLN A 78 5.24 -12.07 7.11
N LEU A 79 5.00 -10.76 7.15
CA LEU A 79 6.00 -9.78 6.73
C LEU A 79 7.27 -9.85 7.59
N ALA A 80 7.12 -9.95 8.92
CA ALA A 80 8.26 -10.07 9.83
C ALA A 80 9.06 -11.36 9.60
N LYS A 81 8.37 -12.50 9.40
CA LYS A 81 8.99 -13.79 9.05
C LYS A 81 9.77 -13.69 7.74
N ALA A 82 9.19 -13.07 6.72
CA ALA A 82 9.86 -12.87 5.44
C ALA A 82 11.13 -12.02 5.60
N ILE A 83 11.06 -10.92 6.35
CA ILE A 83 12.21 -10.05 6.63
C ILE A 83 13.30 -10.81 7.40
N TYR A 84 12.93 -11.58 8.41
CA TYR A 84 13.84 -12.39 9.21
C TYR A 84 14.56 -13.43 8.34
N ALA A 85 13.81 -14.18 7.54
CA ALA A 85 14.35 -15.22 6.66
C ALA A 85 15.22 -14.66 5.52
N SER A 86 14.85 -13.51 4.95
CA SER A 86 15.56 -12.91 3.82
C SER A 86 16.70 -11.98 4.23
N GLY A 87 16.88 -11.69 5.52
CA GLY A 87 17.87 -10.73 6.02
C GLY A 87 17.64 -9.30 5.50
N CYS A 88 16.40 -8.94 5.18
CA CYS A 88 16.09 -7.62 4.64
C CYS A 88 16.32 -6.52 5.70
N PRO A 89 16.87 -5.36 5.32
CA PRO A 89 17.03 -4.26 6.26
C PRO A 89 15.67 -3.71 6.68
N LEU A 90 15.52 -3.39 7.97
CA LEU A 90 14.26 -2.84 8.50
C LEU A 90 13.89 -1.46 7.93
N SER A 91 14.84 -0.73 7.35
CA SER A 91 14.57 0.51 6.62
C SER A 91 13.74 0.30 5.33
N MET A 92 13.58 -0.96 4.88
CA MET A 92 12.75 -1.31 3.74
C MET A 92 11.29 -0.91 3.94
N VAL A 93 10.74 -1.13 5.15
CA VAL A 93 9.33 -0.87 5.43
C VAL A 93 8.98 0.62 5.56
N ASP A 94 9.97 1.45 5.92
CA ASP A 94 9.80 2.91 6.03
C ASP A 94 9.81 3.60 4.65
N ASN A 95 10.28 2.91 3.60
CA ASN A 95 10.38 3.48 2.28
C ASN A 95 9.00 3.59 1.60
N LYS A 96 8.68 4.80 1.12
CA LYS A 96 7.41 5.14 0.44
C LYS A 96 7.11 4.25 -0.78
N LEU A 97 8.12 3.70 -1.45
CA LEU A 97 7.91 2.79 -2.59
C LEU A 97 7.27 1.48 -2.14
N TRP A 98 7.74 0.92 -1.03
CA TRP A 98 7.13 -0.26 -0.41
C TRP A 98 5.71 0.05 0.08
N ALA A 99 5.51 1.22 0.71
CA ALA A 99 4.17 1.68 1.07
C ALA A 99 3.19 1.76 -0.11
N LYS A 100 3.65 2.20 -1.30
CA LYS A 100 2.84 2.20 -2.52
C LYS A 100 2.58 0.79 -3.02
N PHE A 101 3.60 -0.07 -3.04
CA PHE A 101 3.49 -1.46 -3.47
C PHE A 101 2.41 -2.22 -2.68
N PHE A 102 2.47 -2.17 -1.34
CA PHE A 102 1.48 -2.84 -0.50
C PHE A 102 0.08 -2.24 -0.65
N LYS A 103 -0.05 -0.91 -0.83
CA LYS A 103 -1.35 -0.28 -1.12
C LYS A 103 -1.96 -0.73 -2.45
N THR A 104 -1.12 -1.00 -3.46
CA THR A 104 -1.57 -1.55 -4.74
C THR A 104 -2.02 -3.00 -4.59
N LEU A 105 -1.36 -3.80 -3.76
CA LEU A 105 -1.77 -5.18 -3.48
C LEU A 105 -3.05 -5.25 -2.67
N ARG A 106 -3.13 -4.50 -1.58
CA ARG A 106 -4.26 -4.48 -0.66
C ARG A 106 -4.40 -3.10 0.00
N PRO A 107 -5.40 -2.29 -0.40
CA PRO A 107 -5.50 -0.90 0.05
C PRO A 107 -5.80 -0.76 1.54
N SER A 108 -6.43 -1.76 2.16
CA SER A 108 -6.77 -1.72 3.59
C SER A 108 -5.64 -2.19 4.51
N PHE A 109 -4.57 -2.75 3.97
CA PHE A 109 -3.41 -3.17 4.77
C PHE A 109 -2.53 -1.98 5.14
N LYS A 110 -2.23 -1.86 6.44
CA LYS A 110 -1.29 -0.87 6.96
C LYS A 110 0.02 -1.56 7.32
N ILE A 111 1.10 -1.13 6.67
CA ILE A 111 2.46 -1.58 6.98
C ILE A 111 2.79 -1.17 8.43
N PRO A 112 3.33 -2.08 9.25
CA PRO A 112 3.75 -1.78 10.60
C PRO A 112 4.97 -0.85 10.60
N SER A 113 5.10 -0.01 11.63
CA SER A 113 6.30 0.83 11.79
C SER A 113 7.53 -0.05 12.00
N ARG A 114 8.70 0.44 11.57
CA ARG A 114 9.98 -0.20 11.83
C ARG A 114 10.17 -0.58 13.30
N ASP A 115 9.79 0.29 14.23
CA ASP A 115 9.93 0.04 15.67
C ASP A 115 8.99 -1.08 16.16
N SER A 116 7.81 -1.20 15.55
CA SER A 116 6.88 -2.29 15.84
C SER A 116 7.43 -3.64 15.36
N ILE A 117 8.10 -3.65 14.20
CA ILE A 117 8.75 -4.85 13.67
C ILE A 117 9.95 -5.24 14.54
N SER A 118 10.83 -4.29 14.87
CA SER A 118 12.05 -4.57 15.62
C SER A 118 11.78 -5.09 17.03
N ASN A 119 10.77 -4.54 17.71
CA ASN A 119 10.58 -4.80 19.14
C ASN A 119 9.62 -5.94 19.41
N ASN A 120 8.50 -6.03 18.68
CA ASN A 120 7.45 -7.03 18.97
C ASN A 120 7.47 -8.19 17.97
N LEU A 121 7.45 -7.89 16.67
CA LEU A 121 7.24 -8.95 15.67
C LEU A 121 8.47 -9.85 15.52
N LEU A 122 9.68 -9.28 15.43
CA LEU A 122 10.90 -10.08 15.31
C LEU A 122 11.20 -10.90 16.57
N GLU A 123 10.89 -10.38 17.75
CA GLU A 123 11.03 -11.12 19.01
C GLU A 123 10.15 -12.37 19.01
N ARG A 124 8.88 -12.24 18.59
CA ARG A 124 7.97 -13.40 18.43
C ARG A 124 8.48 -14.41 17.40
N VAL A 125 8.95 -13.93 16.24
CA VAL A 125 9.52 -14.80 15.19
C VAL A 125 10.74 -15.55 15.72
N TYR A 126 11.62 -14.87 16.46
CA TYR A 126 12.80 -15.48 17.06
C TYR A 126 12.40 -16.57 18.06
N GLN A 127 11.45 -16.29 18.96
CA GLN A 127 10.95 -17.27 19.94
C GLN A 127 10.34 -18.50 19.27
N GLU A 128 9.56 -18.33 18.20
CA GLU A 128 9.03 -19.45 17.41
C GLU A 128 10.15 -20.29 16.79
N CYS A 129 11.18 -19.64 16.24
CA CYS A 129 12.33 -20.33 15.66
C CYS A 129 13.18 -21.04 16.72
N SER A 130 13.45 -20.40 17.85
CA SER A 130 14.26 -20.98 18.93
C SER A 130 13.55 -22.14 19.61
N ALA A 131 12.23 -22.09 19.78
CA ALA A 131 11.45 -23.21 20.33
C ALA A 131 11.48 -24.45 19.42
N THR A 132 11.59 -24.25 18.10
CA THR A 132 11.76 -25.36 17.14
C THR A 132 13.16 -25.97 17.21
N VAL A 133 14.15 -25.16 17.62
CA VAL A 133 15.57 -25.51 17.68
C VAL A 133 15.98 -25.85 19.12
N GLU A 134 15.03 -26.02 20.05
CA GLU A 134 15.39 -26.44 21.40
C GLU A 134 16.16 -27.78 21.37
N PRO A 135 17.28 -27.84 22.10
CA PRO A 135 18.39 -28.70 21.72
C PRO A 135 18.26 -30.12 22.29
N GLU A 136 18.63 -31.12 21.49
CA GLU A 136 19.13 -32.42 21.98
C GLU A 136 20.47 -32.25 22.74
N GLU A 137 20.53 -31.40 23.77
CA GLU A 137 21.68 -31.26 24.68
C GLU A 137 21.34 -31.78 26.09
N GLU A 138 20.80 -33.00 26.16
CA GLU A 138 20.85 -33.83 27.35
C GLU A 138 21.54 -35.17 27.03
N ARG A 139 22.80 -35.11 26.62
CA ARG A 139 23.74 -36.20 26.87
C ARG A 139 24.70 -35.75 27.96
N GLN A 140 24.33 -36.05 29.20
CA GLN A 140 25.29 -36.24 30.28
C GLN A 140 26.33 -37.25 29.80
N GLU A 141 27.61 -36.87 29.81
CA GLU A 141 28.70 -37.83 29.82
C GLU A 141 28.51 -38.70 31.08
N PRO A 142 28.30 -40.03 30.97
CA PRO A 142 28.34 -40.87 32.14
C PRO A 142 29.76 -40.80 32.70
N GLN A 143 29.88 -40.24 33.91
CA GLN A 143 30.97 -40.60 34.80
C GLN A 143 30.90 -42.10 34.95
N ASP A 144 31.96 -42.80 34.52
CA ASP A 144 32.44 -44.09 35.00
C ASP A 144 33.13 -44.84 33.85
N LEU A 145 34.47 -44.80 33.81
CA LEU A 145 35.24 -46.04 33.64
C LEU A 145 36.70 -45.87 34.13
N GLU A 146 36.97 -46.58 35.23
CA GLU A 146 38.24 -47.06 35.82
C GLU A 146 39.39 -46.08 36.11
#